data_AF-A0A077R2M8-F1
#
_entry.id   AF-A0A077R2M8-F1
#
_cell.length_a   1.000
_cell.length_b   1.000
_cell.length_c   1.000
_cell.angle_alpha   90.00
_cell.angle_beta   90.00
_cell.angle_gamma   90.00
#
_symmetry.space_group_name_H-M   'P 1'
#
loop_
_entity.id
_entity.type
_entity.pdbx_description
1 polymer ?
#
loop_
_entity_poly.entity_id
_entity_poly.type
_entity_poly.pdbx_seq_one_letter_code
_entity_poly.pdbx_strand_id
1 'polypeptide(L)'
;MTSIPNVNGSNVAAAPFQHQVQPRSHPKFVTQLSDAAIDLANRMFDLARRGDLALIDYLASGLPPNLTNNRGDSLLMLASYHGHADLVQRMLTQSHSPSSSAQNTHRGWRGTPDPNQLNGRGQSIVAGAVFKGYDHVVRLLIQHGADPLAGQPNAE
;
A
#
# COMPACT_ATOMS: atom_id res chain seq x y z
N MET A 1 -37.69 57.15 49.34
CA MET A 1 -36.63 56.72 48.40
C MET A 1 -37.06 57.21 47.02
N THR A 2 -36.25 58.10 46.46
CA THR A 2 -36.63 59.09 45.44
C THR A 2 -36.68 58.47 44.03
N SER A 3 -37.83 58.58 43.36
CA SER A 3 -37.97 58.38 41.91
C SER A 3 -37.43 59.58 41.16
N ILE A 4 -36.60 59.35 40.14
CA ILE A 4 -36.27 60.31 39.07
C ILE A 4 -36.42 59.58 37.72
N PRO A 5 -37.03 60.19 36.69
CA PRO A 5 -37.27 59.59 35.38
C PRO A 5 -36.17 59.94 34.36
N ASN A 6 -36.19 59.28 33.18
CA ASN A 6 -36.42 59.93 31.87
C ASN A 6 -35.63 59.32 30.67
N VAL A 7 -36.39 59.20 29.57
CA VAL A 7 -36.12 59.23 28.10
C VAL A 7 -34.99 58.44 27.40
N ASN A 8 -35.48 57.50 26.58
CA ASN A 8 -35.26 57.30 25.15
C ASN A 8 -34.21 58.16 24.41
N GLY A 9 -33.39 57.47 23.61
CA GLY A 9 -32.78 58.05 22.41
C GLY A 9 -31.82 57.13 21.67
N SER A 10 -32.18 56.79 20.43
CA SER A 10 -31.25 56.62 19.31
C SER A 10 -30.64 55.23 19.05
N ASN A 11 -31.40 54.50 18.23
CA ASN A 11 -30.96 53.66 17.10
C ASN A 11 -29.53 53.94 16.59
N VAL A 12 -28.66 52.92 16.63
CA VAL A 12 -27.48 52.83 15.74
C VAL A 12 -27.38 51.41 15.18
N ALA A 13 -27.43 51.37 13.85
CA ALA A 13 -27.44 50.20 13.00
C ALA A 13 -26.18 49.33 13.16
N ALA A 14 -26.38 48.03 12.97
CA ALA A 14 -25.36 47.01 12.86
C ALA A 14 -24.44 47.25 11.65
N ALA A 15 -23.18 46.85 11.83
CA ALA A 15 -22.06 46.98 10.91
C ALA A 15 -22.27 46.34 9.53
N PRO A 16 -21.40 46.67 8.55
CA PRO A 16 -20.88 45.66 7.64
C PRO A 16 -19.40 45.42 7.95
N PHE A 17 -19.11 44.31 8.64
CA PHE A 17 -17.79 43.71 8.56
C PHE A 17 -17.59 43.20 7.12
N GLN A 18 -16.79 43.92 6.33
CA GLN A 18 -16.36 43.46 5.02
C GLN A 18 -15.56 42.17 5.19
N HIS A 19 -16.19 41.04 4.88
CA HIS A 19 -15.50 39.77 4.72
C HIS A 19 -14.65 39.84 3.45
N GLN A 20 -13.38 40.21 3.60
CA GLN A 20 -12.36 39.88 2.61
C GLN A 20 -12.20 38.35 2.61
N VAL A 21 -12.93 37.69 1.72
CA VAL A 21 -12.69 36.29 1.39
C VAL A 21 -11.38 36.24 0.60
N GLN A 22 -10.28 35.99 1.30
CA GLN A 22 -9.04 35.57 0.65
C GLN A 22 -9.34 34.30 -0.16
N PRO A 23 -8.95 34.21 -1.44
CA PRO A 23 -9.14 32.99 -2.20
C PRO A 23 -8.37 31.88 -1.50
N ARG A 24 -9.09 30.85 -1.04
CA ARG A 24 -8.47 29.63 -0.51
C ARG A 24 -7.53 29.09 -1.58
N SER A 25 -6.24 29.16 -1.32
CA SER A 25 -5.22 28.46 -2.11
C SER A 25 -5.58 26.99 -2.13
N HIS A 26 -5.94 26.48 -3.30
CA HIS A 26 -6.23 25.07 -3.52
C HIS A 26 -4.99 24.26 -3.11
N PRO A 27 -5.10 23.31 -2.16
CA PRO A 27 -3.98 22.43 -1.88
C PRO A 27 -3.74 21.56 -3.13
N LYS A 28 -2.56 21.70 -3.74
CA LYS A 28 -2.07 20.82 -4.84
C LYS A 28 -1.70 19.42 -4.32
N PHE A 29 -2.57 18.78 -3.55
CA PHE A 29 -2.22 17.56 -2.80
C PHE A 29 -2.99 16.34 -3.29
N VAL A 30 -2.75 15.91 -4.55
CA VAL A 30 -2.98 14.50 -4.91
C VAL A 30 -2.02 13.95 -6.00
N THR A 31 -1.33 14.75 -6.82
CA THR A 31 -0.78 14.20 -8.09
C THR A 31 0.74 13.99 -8.18
N GLN A 32 1.52 14.08 -7.11
CA GLN A 32 2.94 13.71 -7.17
C GLN A 32 3.37 13.00 -5.88
N LEU A 33 3.64 11.69 -5.96
CA LEU A 33 4.48 11.01 -4.98
C LEU A 33 5.81 11.76 -4.90
N SER A 34 6.32 12.03 -3.70
CA SER A 34 7.62 12.66 -3.55
C SER A 34 8.72 11.76 -4.14
N ASP A 35 9.79 12.37 -4.66
CA ASP A 35 10.94 11.62 -5.18
C ASP A 35 11.46 10.60 -4.16
N ALA A 36 11.48 10.97 -2.88
CA ALA A 36 11.84 10.07 -1.78
C ALA A 36 10.91 8.85 -1.64
N ALA A 37 9.60 9.01 -1.88
CA ALA A 37 8.65 7.90 -1.85
C ALA A 37 8.83 6.96 -3.05
N ILE A 38 9.15 7.53 -4.21
CA ILE A 38 9.46 6.76 -5.44
C ILE A 38 10.74 5.97 -5.26
N ASP A 39 11.80 6.59 -4.73
CA ASP A 39 13.08 5.93 -4.45
C ASP A 39 12.91 4.79 -3.43
N LEU A 40 12.10 5.03 -2.39
CA LEU A 40 11.77 3.99 -1.42
C LEU A 40 11.06 2.82 -2.08
N ALA A 41 10.04 3.08 -2.91
CA ALA A 41 9.31 2.02 -3.63
C ALA A 41 10.23 1.24 -4.57
N ASN A 42 11.07 1.93 -5.34
CA ASN A 42 12.07 1.30 -6.22
C ASN A 42 13.01 0.38 -5.44
N ARG A 43 13.48 0.84 -4.27
CA ARG A 43 14.29 0.03 -3.37
C ARG A 43 13.57 -1.24 -2.91
N MET A 44 12.27 -1.17 -2.58
CA MET A 44 11.50 -2.37 -2.19
C MET A 44 11.42 -3.40 -3.32
N PHE A 45 11.23 -2.96 -4.57
CA PHE A 45 11.25 -3.86 -5.71
C PHE A 45 12.62 -4.48 -5.93
N ASP A 46 13.70 -3.74 -5.68
CA ASP A 46 15.07 -4.29 -5.77
C ASP A 46 15.36 -5.32 -4.67
N LEU A 47 14.88 -5.12 -3.44
CA LEU A 47 14.94 -6.14 -2.39
C LEU A 47 14.24 -7.43 -2.83
N ALA A 48 13.04 -7.32 -3.42
CA ALA A 48 12.32 -8.47 -3.95
C ALA A 48 13.09 -9.19 -5.06
N ARG A 49 13.69 -8.47 -6.02
CA ARG A 49 14.51 -9.06 -7.09
C ARG A 49 15.78 -9.73 -6.60
N ARG A 50 16.32 -9.28 -5.47
CA ARG A 50 17.55 -9.82 -4.85
C ARG A 50 17.29 -10.91 -3.82
N GLY A 51 16.03 -11.15 -3.45
CA GLY A 51 15.69 -12.13 -2.41
C GLY A 51 16.04 -11.65 -1.01
N ASP A 52 16.20 -10.35 -0.81
CA ASP A 52 16.64 -9.79 0.46
C ASP A 52 15.50 -9.85 1.49
N LEU A 53 15.77 -10.58 2.58
CA LEU A 53 14.79 -10.80 3.65
C LEU A 53 14.47 -9.56 4.46
N ALA A 54 15.24 -8.47 4.33
CA ALA A 54 14.87 -7.17 4.90
C ALA A 54 13.49 -6.68 4.40
N LEU A 55 13.04 -7.15 3.23
CA LEU A 55 11.69 -6.86 2.72
C LEU A 55 10.58 -7.31 3.69
N ILE A 56 10.80 -8.40 4.44
CA ILE A 56 9.84 -8.91 5.43
C ILE A 56 9.60 -7.88 6.54
N ASP A 57 10.65 -7.18 6.98
CA ASP A 57 10.55 -6.17 8.04
C ASP A 57 9.79 -4.93 7.54
N TYR A 58 9.98 -4.55 6.27
CA TYR A 58 9.20 -3.48 5.64
C TYR A 58 7.72 -3.85 5.51
N LEU A 59 7.41 -5.08 5.12
CA LEU A 59 6.04 -5.61 5.09
C LEU A 59 5.42 -5.62 6.50
N ALA A 60 6.17 -6.05 7.51
CA ALA A 60 5.77 -6.00 8.91
C ALA A 60 5.58 -4.58 9.45
N SER A 61 6.25 -3.59 8.85
CA SER A 61 6.09 -2.17 9.17
C SER A 61 4.94 -1.50 8.41
N GLY A 62 4.20 -2.27 7.61
CA GLY A 62 3.00 -1.84 6.91
C GLY A 62 3.21 -1.41 5.46
N LEU A 63 4.31 -1.83 4.80
CA LEU A 63 4.38 -1.81 3.34
C LEU A 63 3.24 -2.68 2.76
N PRO A 64 2.49 -2.20 1.75
CA PRO A 64 1.44 -3.01 1.14
C PRO A 64 2.03 -4.26 0.46
N PRO A 65 1.58 -5.48 0.80
CA PRO A 65 2.13 -6.71 0.23
C PRO A 65 1.88 -6.88 -1.27
N ASN A 66 0.78 -6.31 -1.77
CA ASN A 66 0.38 -6.33 -3.18
C ASN A 66 0.84 -5.06 -3.93
N LEU A 67 1.81 -4.31 -3.39
CA LEU A 67 2.43 -3.17 -4.06
C LEU A 67 3.02 -3.61 -5.40
N THR A 68 2.72 -2.84 -6.45
CA THR A 68 3.18 -3.11 -7.81
C THR A 68 4.06 -1.99 -8.35
N ASN A 69 5.00 -2.37 -9.22
CA ASN A 69 5.79 -1.41 -9.99
C ASN A 69 4.98 -0.85 -11.18
N ASN A 70 5.60 -0.01 -12.01
CA ASN A 70 4.96 0.58 -13.20
C ASN A 70 4.54 -0.43 -14.29
N ARG A 71 5.02 -1.68 -14.24
CA ARG A 71 4.60 -2.78 -15.12
C ARG A 71 3.50 -3.65 -14.49
N GLY A 72 3.11 -3.35 -13.26
CA GLY A 72 2.17 -4.15 -12.49
C GLY A 72 2.79 -5.36 -11.79
N ASP A 73 4.12 -5.54 -11.82
CA ASP A 73 4.72 -6.68 -11.12
C ASP A 73 4.68 -6.43 -9.61
N SER A 74 4.08 -7.36 -8.86
CA SER A 74 4.05 -7.31 -7.41
C SER A 74 5.38 -7.71 -6.79
N LEU A 75 5.58 -7.40 -5.51
CA LEU A 75 6.75 -7.86 -4.75
C LEU A 75 6.89 -9.39 -4.78
N LEU A 76 5.78 -10.11 -4.59
CA LEU A 76 5.74 -11.58 -4.66
C LEU A 76 6.08 -12.09 -6.06
N MET A 77 5.60 -11.40 -7.11
CA MET A 77 5.94 -11.74 -8.49
C MET A 77 7.44 -11.62 -8.76
N LEU A 78 8.06 -10.52 -8.34
CA LEU A 78 9.50 -10.30 -8.53
C LEU A 78 10.32 -11.34 -7.77
N ALA A 79 10.00 -11.61 -6.50
CA ALA A 79 10.69 -12.63 -5.72
C ALA A 79 10.58 -14.02 -6.39
N SER A 80 9.39 -14.37 -6.88
CA SER A 80 9.12 -15.65 -7.53
C SER A 80 9.83 -15.80 -8.87
N TYR A 81 9.77 -14.76 -9.71
CA TYR A 81 10.41 -14.72 -11.03
C TYR A 81 11.94 -14.78 -10.95
N HIS A 82 12.51 -14.41 -9.81
CA HIS A 82 13.94 -14.49 -9.53
C HIS A 82 14.36 -15.72 -8.71
N GLY A 83 13.42 -16.60 -8.34
CA GLY A 83 13.74 -17.90 -7.73
C GLY A 83 13.97 -17.86 -6.22
N HIS A 84 13.57 -16.79 -5.54
CA HIS A 84 13.86 -16.57 -4.12
C HIS A 84 12.88 -17.32 -3.21
N ALA A 85 13.00 -18.64 -3.17
CA ALA A 85 12.08 -19.52 -2.43
C ALA A 85 11.93 -19.15 -0.95
N ASP A 86 13.03 -18.82 -0.25
CA ASP A 86 12.99 -18.44 1.17
C ASP A 86 12.18 -17.16 1.40
N LEU A 87 12.36 -16.16 0.54
CA LEU A 87 11.60 -14.91 0.61
C LEU A 87 10.12 -15.17 0.29
N VAL A 88 9.84 -15.92 -0.78
CA VAL A 88 8.47 -16.30 -1.17
C VAL A 88 7.75 -17.05 -0.05
N GLN A 89 8.41 -18.04 0.57
CA GLN A 89 7.85 -18.80 1.68
C GLN A 89 7.53 -17.89 2.87
N ARG A 90 8.44 -17.00 3.26
CA ARG A 90 8.20 -16.05 4.36
C ARG A 90 7.07 -15.09 4.04
N MET A 91 6.99 -14.62 2.79
CA MET A 91 5.90 -13.74 2.35
C MET A 91 4.53 -14.40 2.45
N LEU A 92 4.42 -15.68 2.11
CA LEU A 92 3.16 -16.42 2.12
C LEU A 92 2.77 -16.94 3.52
N THR A 93 3.75 -17.18 4.40
CA THR A 93 3.51 -17.76 5.74
C THR A 93 3.38 -16.71 6.83
N GLN A 94 4.21 -15.67 6.83
CA GLN A 94 4.24 -14.67 7.91
C GLN A 94 3.12 -13.62 7.80
N SER A 95 2.51 -13.47 6.61
CA SER A 95 1.34 -12.62 6.40
C SER A 95 0.11 -13.05 7.21
N HIS A 96 0.06 -14.31 7.65
CA HIS A 96 -1.07 -14.90 8.37
C HIS A 96 -0.95 -14.75 9.90
N SER A 97 0.03 -14.00 10.42
CA SER A 97 0.19 -13.86 11.86
C SER A 97 -1.04 -13.18 12.48
N PRO A 98 -1.81 -13.86 13.35
CA PRO A 98 -2.97 -13.25 14.00
C PRO A 98 -2.47 -12.11 14.87
N SER A 99 -2.91 -10.89 14.56
CA SER A 99 -2.68 -9.71 15.40
C SER A 99 -3.39 -9.90 16.74
N SER A 100 -2.75 -10.58 17.69
CA SER A 100 -3.34 -10.97 18.97
C SER A 100 -3.08 -9.98 20.11
N SER A 101 -2.61 -8.77 19.85
CA SER A 101 -2.44 -7.76 20.89
C SER A 101 -3.03 -6.41 20.51
N ALA A 102 -4.12 -6.04 21.20
CA ALA A 102 -4.76 -4.73 21.14
C ALA A 102 -3.86 -3.57 21.64
N GLN A 103 -2.63 -3.87 22.09
CA GLN A 103 -1.69 -2.90 22.65
C GLN A 103 -0.43 -2.65 21.81
N ASN A 104 -0.26 -3.30 20.64
CA ASN A 104 0.94 -3.07 19.81
C ASN A 104 0.64 -2.12 18.63
N THR A 105 1.24 -0.94 18.67
CA THR A 105 1.23 0.07 17.60
C THR A 105 2.01 -0.35 16.35
N HIS A 106 2.68 -1.50 16.38
CA HIS A 106 3.25 -2.16 15.21
C HIS A 106 2.14 -2.88 14.44
N ARG A 107 1.46 -2.10 13.58
CA ARG A 107 0.54 -2.64 12.58
C ARG A 107 1.29 -3.69 11.79
N GLY A 108 0.93 -4.96 11.96
CA GLY A 108 1.42 -6.04 11.11
C GLY A 108 1.08 -5.79 9.64
N TRP A 109 1.24 -6.82 8.81
CA TRP A 109 1.13 -6.68 7.36
C TRP A 109 -0.20 -6.04 6.95
N ARG A 110 -0.16 -5.12 5.99
CA ARG A 110 -1.38 -4.48 5.45
C ARG A 110 -2.08 -5.41 4.44
N GLY A 111 -2.45 -6.60 4.89
CA GLY A 111 -3.05 -7.67 4.10
C GLY A 111 -2.08 -8.84 3.86
N THR A 112 -2.49 -9.72 2.95
CA THR A 112 -1.74 -10.91 2.54
C THR A 112 -1.31 -10.76 1.08
N PRO A 113 -0.08 -11.14 0.70
CA PRO A 113 0.30 -11.25 -0.70
C PRO A 113 -0.67 -12.16 -1.45
N ASP A 114 -1.25 -11.68 -2.54
CA ASP A 114 -2.12 -12.48 -3.40
C ASP A 114 -1.28 -13.28 -4.40
N PRO A 115 -1.20 -14.62 -4.28
CA PRO A 115 -0.43 -15.45 -5.22
C PRO A 115 -1.02 -15.48 -6.63
N ASN A 116 -2.26 -15.02 -6.81
CA ASN A 116 -2.97 -14.97 -8.10
C ASN A 116 -2.95 -13.59 -8.76
N GLN A 117 -2.28 -12.61 -8.13
CA GLN A 117 -2.20 -11.26 -8.70
C GLN A 117 -1.49 -11.28 -10.07
N LEU A 118 -2.18 -10.79 -11.08
CA LEU A 118 -1.63 -10.62 -12.43
C LEU A 118 -0.91 -9.28 -12.55
N ASN A 119 0.16 -9.23 -13.37
CA ASN A 119 0.79 -7.96 -13.71
C ASN A 119 0.00 -7.19 -14.78
N GLY A 120 0.51 -6.03 -15.18
CA GLY A 120 -0.12 -5.17 -16.19
C GLY A 120 -0.19 -5.81 -17.60
N ARG A 121 0.46 -6.96 -17.81
CA ARG A 121 0.40 -7.75 -19.03
C ARG A 121 -0.50 -8.98 -18.91
N GLY A 122 -1.18 -9.15 -17.78
CA GLY A 122 -2.02 -10.32 -17.50
C GLY A 122 -1.24 -11.60 -17.17
N GLN A 123 0.05 -11.51 -16.83
CA GLN A 123 0.88 -12.67 -16.52
C GLN A 123 0.74 -13.04 -15.04
N SER A 124 0.64 -14.34 -14.74
CA SER A 124 0.56 -14.82 -13.36
C SER A 124 1.93 -15.06 -12.74
N ILE A 125 1.97 -15.04 -11.41
CA ILE A 125 3.18 -15.26 -10.62
C ILE A 125 3.71 -16.69 -10.85
N VAL A 126 2.81 -17.67 -10.85
CA VAL A 126 3.14 -19.09 -11.06
C VAL A 126 3.66 -19.36 -12.48
N ALA A 127 3.05 -18.79 -13.52
CA ALA A 127 3.55 -18.92 -14.89
C ALA A 127 4.96 -18.36 -15.05
N GLY A 128 5.26 -17.23 -14.39
CA GLY A 128 6.61 -16.68 -14.33
C GLY A 128 7.63 -17.63 -13.68
N ALA A 129 7.28 -18.26 -12.57
CA ALA A 129 8.15 -19.22 -11.88
C ALA A 129 8.36 -20.51 -12.70
N VAL A 130 7.32 -21.02 -13.37
CA VAL A 130 7.39 -22.18 -14.28
C VAL A 130 8.29 -21.88 -15.46
N PHE A 131 8.08 -20.76 -16.15
CA PHE A 131 8.90 -20.34 -17.29
C PHE A 131 10.41 -20.25 -16.95
N LYS A 132 10.72 -19.92 -15.69
CA LYS A 132 12.10 -19.82 -15.19
C LYS A 132 12.67 -21.13 -14.64
N GLY A 133 11.86 -22.17 -14.50
CA GLY A 133 12.28 -23.49 -13.99
C GLY A 133 12.50 -23.53 -12.47
N TYR A 134 11.79 -22.72 -11.69
CA TYR A 134 11.95 -22.67 -10.24
C TYR A 134 10.92 -23.54 -9.50
N ASP A 135 11.10 -24.87 -9.57
CA ASP A 135 10.16 -25.86 -9.03
C ASP A 135 9.79 -25.64 -7.56
N HIS A 136 10.74 -25.24 -6.73
CA HIS A 136 10.47 -25.00 -5.31
C HIS A 136 9.54 -23.79 -5.11
N VAL A 137 9.75 -22.72 -5.87
CA VAL A 137 8.88 -21.55 -5.86
C VAL A 137 7.48 -21.92 -6.38
N VAL A 138 7.39 -22.69 -7.45
CA VAL A 138 6.11 -23.18 -7.98
C VAL A 138 5.35 -23.95 -6.91
N ARG A 139 6.00 -24.90 -6.22
CA ARG A 139 5.36 -25.67 -5.15
C ARG A 139 4.86 -24.78 -4.01
N LEU A 140 5.66 -23.80 -3.58
CA LEU A 140 5.24 -22.84 -2.55
C LEU A 140 4.00 -22.05 -2.97
N LEU A 141 4.00 -21.52 -4.20
CA LEU A 141 2.86 -20.77 -4.73
C LEU A 141 1.59 -21.62 -4.76
N ILE A 142 1.67 -22.84 -5.29
CA ILE A 142 0.53 -23.78 -5.37
C ILE A 142 0.03 -24.16 -3.96
N GLN A 143 0.93 -24.46 -3.02
CA GLN A 143 0.58 -24.77 -1.63
C GLN A 143 -0.20 -23.64 -0.94
N HIS A 144 0.04 -22.40 -1.37
CA HIS A 144 -0.63 -21.22 -0.85
C HIS A 144 -1.75 -20.70 -1.75
N GLY A 145 -2.25 -21.52 -2.68
CA GLY A 145 -3.47 -21.25 -3.44
C GLY A 145 -3.27 -20.50 -4.76
N ALA A 146 -2.06 -20.50 -5.34
CA ALA A 146 -1.89 -20.08 -6.72
C ALA A 146 -2.65 -21.01 -7.68
N ASP A 147 -3.38 -20.44 -8.62
CA ASP A 147 -4.04 -21.12 -9.72
C ASP A 147 -3.05 -21.27 -10.90
N PRO A 148 -2.63 -22.51 -11.25
CA PRO A 148 -1.70 -22.73 -12.37
C PRO A 148 -2.29 -22.30 -13.73
N LEU A 149 -3.62 -22.17 -13.83
CA LEU A 149 -4.31 -21.78 -15.05
C LEU A 149 -4.48 -20.27 -15.19
N ALA A 150 -4.11 -19.49 -14.17
CA ALA A 150 -4.26 -18.05 -14.18
C ALA A 150 -3.27 -17.35 -15.12
N GLY A 151 -3.73 -16.25 -15.71
CA GLY A 151 -2.93 -15.38 -16.57
C GLY A 151 -2.74 -15.86 -18.01
N GLN A 152 -2.03 -15.05 -18.80
CA GLN A 152 -1.73 -15.33 -20.20
C GLN A 152 -0.26 -14.99 -20.53
N PRO A 153 0.54 -15.94 -21.07
CA PRO A 153 0.22 -17.36 -21.18
C PRO A 153 0.01 -18.00 -19.79
N ASN A 154 -0.76 -19.07 -19.70
CA ASN A 154 -0.95 -19.85 -18.47
C ASN A 154 0.27 -20.76 -18.21
N ALA A 155 0.27 -21.45 -17.07
CA ALA A 155 1.43 -22.23 -16.61
C ALA A 155 1.36 -23.74 -16.91
N GLU A 156 0.48 -24.17 -17.83
CA GLU A 156 0.40 -25.58 -18.29
C GLU A 156 1.51 -25.95 -19.28
#